data_AF-C0BEE4-F1
#
_entry.id   AF-C0BEE4-F1
#
_cell.length_a   1.000
_cell.length_b   1.000
_cell.length_c   1.000
_cell.angle_alpha   90.00
_cell.angle_beta   90.00
_cell.angle_gamma   90.00
#
_symmetry.space_group_name_H-M   'P 1'
#
loop_
_entity.id
_entity.type
_entity.pdbx_description
1 polymer ?
#
loop_
_entity_poly.entity_id
_entity_poly.type
_entity_poly.pdbx_seq_one_letter_code
_entity_poly.pdbx_strand_id
1 'polypeptide(L)'
;MYYDMSGFDYGILDVVQVLHLRKRRGNYYDCPFCGETHGKLNINVEKNVFRCNRCDASGGMLKLYADLHNVTLSEANQQIREALGKGEYRTDYIKATPVQEEKATAELAPIEEIHRTYQRMLSMLTLNRKHQEDLQRRGLKPEQIEAQRYRSVPLFGMKKLVKRLAEEGYMVKGVPGFYRDTDGNWTINFKAENSGILIPIVSLDGFIQGFQIRVDHVTDTKKYIWLSSVNYDQGVSSGSPVHVIGDLAAERVYLTEGALKGTIAHYLSGATFVCVAGVKPVPESETGAGADERIWDETAFGGV
;
A
#
# COMPACT_ATOMS: atom_id res chain seq x y z
N MET A 1 -10.70 10.00 -3.57
CA MET A 1 -11.40 9.67 -2.32
C MET A 1 -12.60 10.58 -2.24
N TYR A 2 -13.80 10.02 -2.07
CA TYR A 2 -14.98 10.79 -1.67
C TYR A 2 -14.92 10.94 -0.16
N TYR A 3 -14.92 12.17 0.33
CA TYR A 3 -15.05 12.43 1.76
C TYR A 3 -16.53 12.28 2.10
N ASP A 4 -16.84 11.48 3.12
CA ASP A 4 -18.20 11.43 3.64
C ASP A 4 -18.57 12.78 4.24
N MET A 5 -19.61 13.39 3.69
CA MET A 5 -20.13 14.69 4.10
C MET A 5 -21.35 14.55 5.00
N SER A 6 -21.81 13.31 5.29
CA SER A 6 -22.94 13.04 6.18
C SER A 6 -22.57 13.35 7.64
N GLY A 7 -22.63 14.64 7.99
CA GLY A 7 -22.31 15.13 9.33
C GLY A 7 -21.84 16.58 9.37
N PHE A 8 -21.43 17.16 8.24
CA PHE A 8 -21.13 18.59 8.17
C PHE A 8 -22.31 19.37 7.61
N ASP A 9 -22.75 20.36 8.37
CA ASP A 9 -23.70 21.39 7.94
C ASP A 9 -23.02 22.54 7.15
N TYR A 10 -21.73 22.41 6.84
CA TYR A 10 -20.94 23.32 6.01
C TYR A 10 -19.97 22.56 5.09
N GLY A 11 -19.53 23.21 4.01
CA GLY A 11 -18.65 22.64 3.00
C GLY A 11 -17.39 23.47 2.76
N ILE A 12 -16.60 23.06 1.76
CA ILE A 12 -15.34 23.74 1.42
C ILE A 12 -15.53 25.19 0.97
N LEU A 13 -16.70 25.54 0.41
CA LEU A 13 -17.01 26.93 0.05
C LEU A 13 -17.19 27.83 1.28
N ASP A 14 -17.78 27.30 2.36
CA ASP A 14 -17.89 28.04 3.62
C ASP A 14 -16.50 28.28 4.22
N VAL A 15 -15.62 27.28 4.16
CA VAL A 15 -14.22 27.41 4.61
C VAL A 15 -13.46 28.43 3.76
N VAL A 16 -13.64 28.42 2.43
CA VAL A 16 -13.08 29.43 1.52
C VAL A 16 -13.55 30.84 1.90
N GLN A 17 -14.81 30.99 2.31
CA GLN A 17 -15.38 32.26 2.75
C GLN A 17 -14.81 32.71 4.09
N VAL A 18 -14.69 31.81 5.08
CA VAL A 18 -14.06 32.07 6.38
C VAL A 18 -12.61 32.50 6.22
N LEU A 19 -11.88 31.88 5.30
CA LEU A 19 -10.49 32.21 4.98
C LEU A 19 -10.34 33.42 4.03
N HIS A 20 -11.45 34.01 3.58
CA HIS A 20 -11.49 35.13 2.65
C HIS A 20 -10.64 34.93 1.37
N LEU A 21 -10.62 33.71 0.83
CA LEU A 21 -9.77 33.41 -0.33
C LEU A 21 -10.31 34.11 -1.59
N ARG A 22 -9.40 34.78 -2.32
CA ARG A 22 -9.76 35.54 -3.52
C ARG A 22 -10.01 34.63 -4.70
N LYS A 23 -11.25 34.63 -5.20
CA LYS A 23 -11.65 33.92 -6.42
C LYS A 23 -11.12 34.61 -7.67
N ARG A 24 -10.66 33.83 -8.66
CA ARG A 24 -10.16 34.33 -9.94
C ARG A 24 -11.04 33.91 -11.12
N ARG A 25 -11.15 32.61 -11.38
CA ARG A 25 -11.94 32.09 -12.52
C ARG A 25 -12.48 30.70 -12.21
N GLY A 26 -13.76 30.47 -12.48
CA GLY A 26 -14.39 29.16 -12.27
C GLY A 26 -14.14 28.67 -10.84
N ASN A 27 -13.48 27.53 -10.71
CA ASN A 27 -13.12 26.91 -9.43
C ASN A 27 -11.72 27.29 -8.92
N TYR A 28 -11.08 28.30 -9.51
CA TYR A 28 -9.71 28.68 -9.20
C TYR A 28 -9.60 29.95 -8.36
N TYR A 29 -8.76 29.88 -7.32
CA TYR A 29 -8.50 30.90 -6.31
C TYR A 29 -6.99 31.17 -6.17
N ASP A 30 -6.65 32.27 -5.52
CA ASP A 30 -5.29 32.53 -5.07
C ASP A 30 -4.88 31.48 -4.03
N CYS A 31 -3.63 31.03 -4.09
CA CYS A 31 -3.15 29.98 -3.19
C CYS A 31 -2.54 30.59 -1.92
N PRO A 32 -3.15 30.38 -0.74
CA PRO A 32 -2.64 30.96 0.51
C PRO A 32 -1.35 30.27 0.99
N PHE A 33 -1.07 29.05 0.52
CA PHE A 33 0.13 28.29 0.92
C PHE A 33 1.43 28.77 0.24
N CYS A 34 1.34 29.19 -1.03
CA CYS A 34 2.52 29.61 -1.79
C CYS A 34 2.48 31.07 -2.26
N GLY A 35 1.44 31.81 -1.88
CA GLY A 35 1.26 33.22 -2.24
C GLY A 35 0.98 33.48 -3.72
N GLU A 36 0.68 32.44 -4.51
CA GLU A 36 0.39 32.59 -5.94
C GLU A 36 -0.97 33.25 -6.18
N THR A 37 -0.98 34.32 -6.98
CA THR A 37 -2.15 35.18 -7.23
C THR A 37 -2.78 35.02 -8.62
N HIS A 38 -2.29 34.10 -9.45
CA HIS A 38 -2.84 33.84 -10.79
C HIS A 38 -3.88 32.70 -10.81
N GLY A 39 -4.51 32.37 -9.69
CA GLY A 39 -5.57 31.36 -9.67
C GLY A 39 -5.08 29.92 -9.86
N LYS A 40 -4.11 29.47 -9.05
CA LYS A 40 -3.58 28.09 -9.12
C LYS A 40 -4.21 27.14 -8.11
N LEU A 41 -4.94 27.64 -7.11
CA LEU A 41 -5.68 26.81 -6.15
C LEU A 41 -7.03 26.41 -6.73
N ASN A 42 -7.21 25.14 -7.09
CA ASN A 42 -8.49 24.60 -7.51
C ASN A 42 -9.31 24.16 -6.29
N ILE A 43 -10.56 24.61 -6.19
CA ILE A 43 -11.55 24.19 -5.19
C ILE A 43 -12.62 23.34 -5.89
N ASN A 44 -12.67 22.05 -5.59
CA ASN A 44 -13.71 21.16 -6.08
C ASN A 44 -14.84 21.07 -5.04
N VAL A 45 -15.94 21.76 -5.34
CA VAL A 45 -17.12 21.85 -4.46
C VAL A 45 -17.82 20.51 -4.30
N GLU A 46 -18.03 19.78 -5.40
CA GLU A 46 -18.69 18.47 -5.40
C GLU A 46 -17.95 17.46 -4.52
N LYS A 47 -16.61 17.50 -4.52
CA LYS A 47 -15.76 16.58 -3.78
C LYS A 47 -15.30 17.12 -2.42
N ASN A 48 -15.63 18.37 -2.08
CA ASN A 48 -15.15 19.09 -0.89
C ASN A 48 -13.62 19.04 -0.68
N VAL A 49 -12.86 19.19 -1.79
CA VAL A 49 -11.38 19.16 -1.77
C VAL A 49 -10.75 20.35 -2.47
N PHE A 50 -9.51 20.67 -2.09
CA PHE A 50 -8.66 21.62 -2.80
C PHE A 50 -7.39 20.96 -3.34
N ARG A 51 -6.82 21.55 -4.38
CA ARG A 51 -5.46 21.26 -4.86
C ARG A 51 -4.85 22.49 -5.52
N CYS A 52 -3.65 22.87 -5.11
CA CYS A 52 -2.87 23.88 -5.80
C CYS A 52 -2.03 23.25 -6.93
N ASN A 53 -2.16 23.76 -8.15
CA ASN A 53 -1.38 23.32 -9.30
C ASN A 53 0.06 23.87 -9.36
N ARG A 54 0.48 24.65 -8.35
CA ARG A 54 1.85 25.20 -8.24
C ARG A 54 2.67 24.56 -7.13
N CYS A 55 2.13 24.51 -5.91
CA CYS A 55 2.84 23.99 -4.73
C CYS A 55 2.33 22.62 -4.26
N ASP A 56 1.42 22.00 -5.01
CA ASP A 56 0.82 20.68 -4.72
C ASP A 56 0.08 20.53 -3.37
N ALA A 57 -0.05 21.62 -2.59
CA ALA A 57 -0.90 21.66 -1.40
C ALA A 57 -2.31 21.19 -1.75
N SER A 58 -2.81 20.18 -1.03
CA SER A 58 -4.09 19.54 -1.30
C SER A 58 -4.70 18.91 -0.05
N GLY A 59 -6.01 18.70 -0.07
CA GLY A 59 -6.74 18.15 1.07
C GLY A 59 -8.25 18.37 1.00
N GLY A 60 -8.96 17.91 2.03
CA GLY A 60 -10.37 18.24 2.25
C GLY A 60 -10.54 19.62 2.91
N MET A 61 -11.80 20.04 3.11
CA MET A 61 -12.13 21.36 3.65
C MET A 61 -11.49 21.69 5.02
N LEU A 62 -11.44 20.74 5.96
CA LEU A 62 -10.82 20.97 7.27
C LEU A 62 -9.31 21.17 7.15
N LYS A 63 -8.66 20.40 6.26
CA LYS A 63 -7.22 20.50 6.02
C LYS A 63 -6.83 21.87 5.45
N LEU A 64 -7.69 22.46 4.62
CA LEU A 64 -7.47 23.80 4.06
C LEU A 64 -7.28 24.85 5.17
N TYR A 65 -8.11 24.79 6.21
CA TYR A 65 -8.02 25.68 7.36
C TYR A 65 -6.88 25.26 8.31
N ALA A 66 -6.82 23.98 8.67
CA ALA A 66 -5.86 23.43 9.61
C ALA A 66 -4.41 23.75 9.23
N ASP A 67 -4.05 23.57 7.95
CA ASP A 67 -2.69 23.80 7.48
C ASP A 67 -2.32 25.29 7.46
N LEU A 68 -3.28 26.20 7.28
CA LEU A 68 -3.04 27.65 7.30
C LEU A 68 -2.92 28.22 8.71
N HIS A 69 -3.66 27.64 9.65
CA HIS A 69 -3.69 28.07 11.04
C HIS A 69 -2.79 27.23 11.97
N ASN A 70 -2.14 26.20 11.43
CA ASN A 70 -1.29 25.25 12.15
C ASN A 70 -1.99 24.63 13.37
N VAL A 71 -3.21 24.14 13.14
CA VAL A 71 -4.04 23.49 14.16
C VAL A 71 -4.40 22.07 13.73
N THR A 72 -4.84 21.23 14.66
CA THR A 72 -5.37 19.91 14.35
C THR A 72 -6.68 19.99 13.57
N LEU A 73 -7.10 18.90 12.91
CA LEU A 73 -8.38 18.87 12.19
C LEU A 73 -9.59 19.09 13.11
N SER A 74 -9.49 18.68 14.38
CA SER A 74 -10.54 18.90 15.39
C SER A 74 -10.66 20.38 15.76
N GLU A 75 -9.53 21.03 16.03
CA GLU A 75 -9.46 22.47 16.31
C GLU A 75 -9.90 23.30 15.11
N ALA A 76 -9.51 22.91 13.89
CA ALA A 76 -9.97 23.55 12.67
C ALA A 76 -11.50 23.49 12.53
N ASN A 77 -12.11 22.32 12.77
CA ASN A 77 -13.57 22.18 12.74
C ASN A 77 -14.25 23.07 13.78
N GLN A 78 -13.72 23.12 15.01
CA GLN A 78 -14.25 23.99 16.06
C GLN A 78 -14.20 25.46 15.64
N GLN A 79 -13.03 25.95 15.21
CA GLN A 79 -12.83 27.35 14.83
C GLN A 79 -13.66 27.75 13.60
N ILE A 80 -13.81 26.86 12.62
CA ILE A 80 -14.69 27.10 11.46
C ILE A 80 -16.15 27.24 11.91
N ARG A 81 -16.63 26.37 12.81
CA ARG A 81 -18.01 26.41 13.30
C ARG A 81 -18.31 27.69 14.08
N GLU A 82 -17.39 28.08 14.96
CA GLU A 82 -17.44 29.36 15.67
C GLU A 82 -17.52 30.53 14.69
N ALA A 83 -16.65 30.54 13.66
CA ALA A 83 -16.64 31.58 12.62
C ALA A 83 -17.93 31.61 11.78
N LEU A 84 -18.61 30.47 11.63
CA LEU A 84 -19.87 30.34 10.88
C LEU A 84 -21.12 30.55 11.76
N GLY A 85 -20.98 30.80 13.06
CA GLY A 85 -22.11 30.92 13.98
C GLY A 85 -22.88 29.61 14.18
N LYS A 86 -22.23 28.47 13.95
CA LYS A 86 -22.77 27.11 14.14
C LYS A 86 -22.32 26.63 15.51
N GLY A 87 -23.26 26.33 16.42
CA GLY A 87 -22.99 26.00 17.82
C GLY A 87 -22.08 24.78 18.07
N GLU A 88 -21.99 24.34 19.33
CA GLU A 88 -21.09 23.24 19.75
C GLU A 88 -21.34 21.94 18.97
N TYR A 89 -20.24 21.24 18.64
CA TYR A 89 -20.25 20.03 17.82
C TYR A 89 -20.00 18.75 18.62
N ARG A 90 -20.66 17.67 18.21
CA ARG A 90 -20.56 16.31 18.74
C ARG A 90 -19.14 15.73 18.61
N THR A 91 -18.58 15.24 19.71
CA THR A 91 -17.20 14.70 19.79
C THR A 91 -17.07 13.26 19.25
N ASP A 92 -18.17 12.64 18.81
CA ASP A 92 -18.28 11.26 18.36
C ASP A 92 -18.22 11.11 16.83
N TYR A 93 -17.27 11.82 16.19
CA TYR A 93 -17.03 11.64 14.75
C TYR A 93 -16.47 10.23 14.48
N ILE A 94 -17.34 9.33 14.06
CA ILE A 94 -16.95 8.04 13.50
C ILE A 94 -16.37 8.35 12.11
N LYS A 95 -15.08 8.06 11.95
CA LYS A 95 -14.36 8.13 10.67
C LYS A 95 -15.14 7.29 9.67
N ALA A 96 -15.87 7.95 8.76
CA ALA A 96 -16.57 7.25 7.71
C ALA A 96 -15.57 6.48 6.86
N THR A 97 -15.61 5.16 6.98
CA THR A 97 -15.05 4.26 6.00
C THR A 97 -15.70 4.63 4.67
N PRO A 98 -14.95 4.92 3.59
CA PRO A 98 -15.59 5.22 2.32
C PRO A 98 -16.54 4.08 2.00
N VAL A 99 -17.81 4.40 1.78
CA VAL A 99 -18.77 3.47 1.17
C VAL A 99 -18.22 3.22 -0.23
N GLN A 100 -17.32 2.25 -0.34
CA GLN A 100 -17.08 1.60 -1.61
C GLN A 100 -18.43 1.00 -1.96
N GLU A 101 -18.98 1.34 -3.13
CA GLU A 101 -19.98 0.46 -3.74
C GLU A 101 -19.49 -0.96 -3.52
N GLU A 102 -20.30 -1.82 -2.88
CA GLU A 102 -19.96 -3.22 -2.66
C GLU A 102 -19.78 -3.87 -4.03
N LYS A 103 -18.58 -3.73 -4.59
CA LYS A 103 -18.19 -4.43 -5.81
C LYS A 103 -18.23 -5.89 -5.45
N ALA A 104 -18.88 -6.69 -6.28
CA ALA A 104 -18.98 -8.12 -6.08
C ALA A 104 -17.56 -8.71 -5.94
N THR A 105 -17.14 -8.96 -4.71
CA THR A 105 -15.89 -9.65 -4.41
C THR A 105 -16.06 -11.11 -4.76
N ALA A 106 -15.11 -11.68 -5.49
CA ALA A 106 -15.10 -13.12 -5.71
C ALA A 106 -14.77 -13.84 -4.39
N GLU A 107 -15.11 -15.12 -4.29
CA GLU A 107 -14.56 -15.98 -3.23
C GLU A 107 -13.07 -16.21 -3.49
N LEU A 108 -12.29 -16.31 -2.41
CA LEU A 108 -10.88 -16.65 -2.50
C LEU A 108 -10.74 -18.07 -3.07
N ALA A 109 -9.91 -18.22 -4.10
CA ALA A 109 -9.65 -19.52 -4.72
C ALA A 109 -8.91 -20.47 -3.74
N PRO A 110 -9.01 -21.79 -3.93
CA PRO A 110 -8.20 -22.75 -3.18
C PRO A 110 -6.71 -22.44 -3.28
N ILE A 111 -5.97 -22.68 -2.20
CA ILE A 111 -4.56 -22.29 -2.10
C ILE A 111 -3.69 -22.95 -3.18
N GLU A 112 -4.03 -24.16 -3.60
CA GLU A 112 -3.36 -24.91 -4.65
C GLU A 112 -3.53 -24.23 -6.02
N GLU A 113 -4.72 -23.71 -6.32
CA GLU A 113 -5.01 -22.97 -7.55
C GLU A 113 -4.34 -21.59 -7.55
N ILE A 114 -4.34 -20.91 -6.39
CA ILE A 114 -3.60 -19.66 -6.18
C ILE A 114 -2.11 -19.89 -6.46
N HIS A 115 -1.52 -20.89 -5.81
CA HIS A 115 -0.11 -21.23 -5.96
C HIS A 115 0.24 -21.58 -7.41
N ARG A 116 -0.54 -22.46 -8.04
CA ARG A 116 -0.33 -22.90 -9.43
C ARG A 116 -0.36 -21.72 -10.40
N THR A 117 -1.34 -20.83 -10.25
CA THR A 117 -1.47 -19.62 -11.07
C THR A 117 -0.28 -18.68 -10.87
N TYR A 118 0.15 -18.47 -9.63
CA TYR A 118 1.31 -17.63 -9.32
C TYR A 118 2.63 -18.21 -9.81
N GLN A 119 2.85 -19.52 -9.67
CA GLN A 119 4.04 -20.18 -10.23
C GLN A 119 4.12 -19.96 -11.73
N ARG A 120 2.99 -20.12 -12.43
CA ARG A 120 2.94 -19.87 -13.87
C ARG A 120 3.21 -18.41 -14.19
N MET A 121 2.54 -17.48 -13.51
CA MET A 121 2.76 -16.04 -13.69
C MET A 121 4.24 -15.67 -13.51
N LEU A 122 4.89 -16.14 -12.45
CA LEU A 122 6.31 -15.87 -12.18
C LEU A 122 7.25 -16.41 -13.28
N SER A 123 6.90 -17.54 -13.90
CA SER A 123 7.67 -18.08 -15.04
C SER A 123 7.62 -17.21 -16.30
N MET A 124 6.64 -16.30 -16.38
CA MET A 124 6.45 -15.38 -17.51
C MET A 124 7.02 -13.99 -17.25
N LEU A 125 7.44 -13.71 -16.01
CA LEU A 125 8.04 -12.45 -15.60
C LEU A 125 9.55 -12.59 -15.54
N THR A 126 10.25 -11.46 -15.62
CA THR A 126 11.71 -11.39 -15.50
C THR A 126 12.10 -10.55 -14.29
N LEU A 127 13.32 -10.77 -13.79
CA LEU A 127 13.95 -9.88 -12.82
C LEU A 127 14.86 -8.92 -13.59
N ASN A 128 14.65 -7.61 -13.45
CA ASN A 128 15.49 -6.63 -14.10
C ASN A 128 16.86 -6.54 -13.40
N ARG A 129 17.87 -6.06 -14.13
CA ARG A 129 19.25 -5.98 -13.63
C ARG A 129 19.38 -5.14 -12.36
N LYS A 130 18.69 -4.00 -12.27
CA LYS A 130 18.75 -3.11 -11.09
C LYS A 130 18.25 -3.82 -9.82
N HIS A 131 17.17 -4.58 -9.93
CA HIS A 131 16.59 -5.36 -8.84
C HIS A 131 17.46 -6.55 -8.47
N GLN A 132 18.04 -7.23 -9.46
CA GLN A 132 19.01 -8.29 -9.23
C GLN A 132 20.24 -7.78 -8.46
N GLU A 133 20.81 -6.66 -8.87
CA GLU A 133 21.92 -6.01 -8.16
C GLU A 133 21.50 -5.56 -6.74
N ASP A 134 20.26 -5.09 -6.54
CA ASP A 134 19.77 -4.74 -5.20
C ASP A 134 19.69 -5.95 -4.26
N LEU A 135 19.14 -7.06 -4.74
CA LEU A 135 19.06 -8.30 -3.97
C LEU A 135 20.45 -8.87 -3.66
N GLN A 136 21.39 -8.78 -4.60
CA GLN A 136 22.77 -9.21 -4.39
C GLN A 136 23.51 -8.33 -3.39
N ARG A 137 23.33 -7.00 -3.43
CA ARG A 137 23.88 -6.09 -2.41
C ARG A 137 23.36 -6.40 -1.01
N ARG A 138 22.17 -6.98 -0.90
CA ARG A 138 21.58 -7.45 0.37
C ARG A 138 22.09 -8.83 0.82
N GLY A 139 23.05 -9.41 0.11
CA GLY A 139 23.69 -10.68 0.48
C GLY A 139 23.11 -11.93 -0.17
N LEU A 140 22.13 -11.80 -1.08
CA LEU A 140 21.56 -12.95 -1.79
C LEU A 140 22.39 -13.36 -3.00
N LYS A 141 22.68 -14.65 -3.13
CA LYS A 141 23.34 -15.22 -4.32
C LYS A 141 22.34 -15.40 -5.47
N PRO A 142 22.79 -15.42 -6.74
CA PRO A 142 21.90 -15.61 -7.89
C PRO A 142 21.01 -16.86 -7.79
N GLU A 143 21.52 -17.96 -7.26
CA GLU A 143 20.78 -19.21 -7.13
C GLU A 143 19.68 -19.11 -6.06
N GLN A 144 19.94 -18.35 -4.98
CA GLN A 144 18.97 -18.06 -3.93
C GLN A 144 17.87 -17.13 -4.44
N ILE A 145 18.22 -16.11 -5.24
CA ILE A 145 17.26 -15.21 -5.88
C ILE A 145 16.31 -15.98 -6.79
N GLU A 146 16.84 -16.92 -7.58
CA GLU A 146 16.01 -17.74 -8.47
C GLU A 146 15.18 -18.77 -7.71
N ALA A 147 15.72 -19.41 -6.67
CA ALA A 147 14.98 -20.31 -5.79
C ALA A 147 13.76 -19.62 -5.14
N GLN A 148 13.93 -18.36 -4.74
CA GLN A 148 12.87 -17.52 -4.17
C GLN A 148 11.95 -16.89 -5.23
N ARG A 149 12.24 -17.09 -6.53
CA ARG A 149 11.43 -16.63 -7.66
C ARG A 149 11.13 -15.13 -7.62
N TYR A 150 12.09 -14.32 -7.19
CA TYR A 150 11.93 -12.87 -7.23
C TYR A 150 11.84 -12.39 -8.68
N ARG A 151 10.88 -11.49 -8.94
CA ARG A 151 10.62 -10.91 -10.26
C ARG A 151 10.40 -9.40 -10.14
N SER A 152 10.44 -8.70 -11.27
CA SER A 152 10.10 -7.29 -11.33
C SER A 152 8.64 -7.12 -11.74
N VAL A 153 7.96 -6.15 -11.13
CA VAL A 153 6.62 -5.75 -11.57
C VAL A 153 6.70 -5.25 -13.02
N PRO A 154 5.94 -5.83 -13.97
CA PRO A 154 5.95 -5.37 -15.36
C PRO A 154 5.28 -4.01 -15.49
N LEU A 155 5.81 -3.16 -16.37
CA LEU A 155 5.28 -1.81 -16.62
C LEU A 155 4.10 -1.78 -17.60
N PHE A 156 3.98 -2.81 -18.44
CA PHE A 156 2.95 -2.92 -19.47
C PHE A 156 2.64 -4.39 -19.77
N GLY A 157 1.61 -4.64 -20.57
CA GLY A 157 1.28 -5.99 -21.06
C GLY A 157 0.46 -6.85 -20.09
N MET A 158 -0.05 -6.28 -19.00
CA MET A 158 -0.85 -6.99 -17.98
C MET A 158 -2.03 -7.75 -18.61
N LYS A 159 -2.83 -7.09 -19.46
CA LYS A 159 -3.96 -7.76 -20.13
C LYS A 159 -3.52 -8.97 -20.97
N LYS A 160 -2.38 -8.87 -21.68
CA LYS A 160 -1.83 -10.00 -22.48
C LYS A 160 -1.33 -11.13 -21.58
N LEU A 161 -0.64 -10.79 -20.49
CA LEU A 161 -0.17 -11.74 -19.47
C LEU A 161 -1.34 -12.54 -18.89
N VAL A 162 -2.38 -11.84 -18.42
CA VAL A 162 -3.56 -12.47 -17.81
C VAL A 162 -4.38 -13.26 -18.82
N LYS A 163 -4.54 -12.75 -20.04
CA LYS A 163 -5.20 -13.50 -21.12
C LYS A 163 -4.50 -14.82 -21.39
N ARG A 164 -3.16 -14.83 -21.48
CA ARG A 164 -2.39 -16.05 -21.69
C ARG A 164 -2.51 -17.04 -20.52
N LEU A 165 -2.51 -16.56 -19.27
CA LEU A 165 -2.78 -17.42 -18.11
C LEU A 165 -4.14 -18.12 -18.23
N ALA A 166 -5.18 -17.37 -18.58
CA ALA A 166 -6.52 -17.90 -18.76
C ALA A 166 -6.62 -18.88 -19.95
N GLU A 167 -6.00 -18.56 -21.09
CA GLU A 167 -5.93 -19.43 -22.28
C GLU A 167 -5.18 -20.74 -21.99
N GLU A 168 -4.18 -20.72 -21.11
CA GLU A 168 -3.45 -21.92 -20.64
C GLU A 168 -4.18 -22.66 -19.51
N GLY A 169 -5.40 -22.23 -19.12
CA GLY A 169 -6.26 -22.92 -18.16
C GLY A 169 -5.95 -22.65 -16.68
N TYR A 170 -5.22 -21.57 -16.37
CA TYR A 170 -4.98 -21.16 -14.98
C TYR A 170 -6.12 -20.29 -14.44
N MET A 171 -6.46 -20.49 -13.16
CA MET A 171 -7.54 -19.77 -12.50
C MET A 171 -7.10 -18.34 -12.15
N VAL A 172 -7.78 -17.32 -12.69
CA VAL A 172 -7.52 -15.91 -12.34
C VAL A 172 -8.59 -15.31 -11.43
N LYS A 173 -9.80 -15.88 -11.43
CA LYS A 173 -10.88 -15.49 -10.52
C LYS A 173 -10.57 -15.97 -9.12
N GLY A 174 -10.72 -15.09 -8.12
CA GLY A 174 -10.46 -15.45 -6.72
C GLY A 174 -8.96 -15.54 -6.36
N VAL A 175 -8.06 -15.18 -7.28
CA VAL A 175 -6.62 -15.12 -7.00
C VAL A 175 -6.22 -13.67 -6.68
N PRO A 176 -5.57 -13.40 -5.51
CA PRO A 176 -5.23 -12.04 -5.13
C PRO A 176 -4.42 -11.26 -6.17
N GLY A 177 -4.76 -9.99 -6.35
CA GLY A 177 -4.15 -9.13 -7.35
C GLY A 177 -4.84 -9.19 -8.71
N PHE A 178 -5.51 -10.28 -9.07
CA PHE A 178 -6.31 -10.37 -10.29
C PHE A 178 -7.72 -9.80 -10.08
N TYR A 179 -8.27 -9.14 -11.11
CA TYR A 179 -9.60 -8.53 -11.06
C TYR A 179 -10.16 -8.29 -12.47
N ARG A 180 -11.45 -7.95 -12.54
CA ARG A 180 -12.10 -7.48 -13.77
C ARG A 180 -12.00 -5.97 -13.91
N ASP A 181 -11.43 -5.51 -15.01
CA ASP A 181 -11.40 -4.09 -15.34
C ASP A 181 -12.78 -3.57 -15.78
N THR A 182 -12.87 -2.27 -16.04
CA THR A 182 -14.11 -1.60 -16.46
C THR A 182 -14.67 -2.12 -17.77
N ASP A 183 -13.83 -2.76 -18.60
CA ASP A 183 -14.23 -3.35 -19.88
C ASP A 183 -14.68 -4.82 -19.69
N GLY A 184 -14.71 -5.31 -18.45
CA GLY A 184 -15.04 -6.70 -18.11
C GLY A 184 -13.90 -7.70 -18.34
N ASN A 185 -12.70 -7.24 -18.69
CA ASN A 185 -11.56 -8.11 -18.96
C ASN A 185 -10.77 -8.41 -17.68
N TRP A 186 -10.27 -9.65 -17.56
CA TRP A 186 -9.35 -9.99 -16.49
C TRP A 186 -8.00 -9.30 -16.67
N THR A 187 -7.51 -8.70 -15.59
CA THR A 187 -6.18 -8.09 -15.49
C THR A 187 -5.62 -8.29 -14.08
N ILE A 188 -4.41 -7.79 -13.84
CA ILE A 188 -3.73 -7.85 -12.55
C ILE A 188 -3.33 -6.45 -12.09
N ASN A 189 -3.39 -6.18 -10.78
CA ASN A 189 -3.15 -4.88 -10.16
C ASN A 189 -1.65 -4.53 -10.06
N PHE A 190 -0.96 -4.62 -11.18
CA PHE A 190 0.36 -4.02 -11.37
C PHE A 190 0.20 -2.59 -11.87
N LYS A 191 0.75 -1.65 -11.12
CA LYS A 191 0.73 -0.22 -11.47
C LYS A 191 2.16 0.27 -11.67
N ALA A 192 2.37 1.09 -12.70
CA ALA A 192 3.67 1.70 -12.95
C ALA A 192 4.17 2.55 -11.77
N GLU A 193 3.25 3.25 -11.07
CA GLU A 193 3.54 4.01 -9.83
C GLU A 193 3.99 3.13 -8.65
N ASN A 194 3.81 1.82 -8.77
CA ASN A 194 4.20 0.80 -7.78
C ASN A 194 5.21 -0.17 -8.38
N SER A 195 6.03 0.27 -9.34
CA SER A 195 7.14 -0.54 -9.84
C SER A 195 8.04 -0.97 -8.69
N GLY A 196 8.60 -2.17 -8.78
CA GLY A 196 9.44 -2.71 -7.73
C GLY A 196 9.68 -4.21 -7.85
N ILE A 197 10.22 -4.78 -6.78
CA ILE A 197 10.54 -6.19 -6.64
C ILE A 197 9.30 -6.92 -6.10
N LEU A 198 8.82 -7.91 -6.85
CA LEU A 198 7.76 -8.80 -6.46
C LEU A 198 8.33 -9.93 -5.59
N ILE A 199 7.87 -9.99 -4.34
CA ILE A 199 8.36 -10.89 -3.28
C ILE A 199 7.25 -11.91 -2.99
N PRO A 200 7.42 -13.20 -3.36
CA PRO A 200 6.46 -14.24 -3.05
C PRO A 200 6.33 -14.48 -1.54
N ILE A 201 5.10 -14.66 -1.07
CA ILE A 201 4.79 -15.01 0.32
C ILE A 201 4.38 -16.49 0.35
N VAL A 202 5.10 -17.29 1.12
CA VAL A 202 5.06 -18.76 1.07
C VAL A 202 4.52 -19.30 2.38
N SER A 203 3.56 -20.23 2.33
CA SER A 203 2.99 -20.92 3.50
C SER A 203 3.96 -21.93 4.11
N LEU A 204 3.56 -22.50 5.25
CA LEU A 204 4.22 -23.67 5.83
C LEU A 204 4.33 -24.81 4.82
N ASP A 205 3.26 -25.10 4.09
CA ASP A 205 3.24 -26.18 3.08
C ASP A 205 3.98 -25.84 1.77
N GLY A 206 4.67 -24.70 1.70
CA GLY A 206 5.42 -24.29 0.50
C GLY A 206 4.56 -23.66 -0.61
N PHE A 207 3.28 -23.38 -0.35
CA PHE A 207 2.39 -22.74 -1.30
C PHE A 207 2.60 -21.22 -1.35
N ILE A 208 2.50 -20.63 -2.54
CA ILE A 208 2.58 -19.17 -2.70
C ILE A 208 1.17 -18.64 -2.46
N GLN A 209 1.02 -17.80 -1.45
CA GLN A 209 -0.28 -17.29 -0.98
C GLN A 209 -0.56 -15.87 -1.47
N GLY A 210 0.49 -15.13 -1.82
CA GLY A 210 0.39 -13.75 -2.26
C GLY A 210 1.75 -13.13 -2.49
N PHE A 211 1.76 -11.81 -2.66
CA PHE A 211 2.99 -11.07 -2.89
C PHE A 211 3.03 -9.77 -2.12
N GLN A 212 4.21 -9.44 -1.61
CA GLN A 212 4.59 -8.06 -1.33
C GLN A 212 5.34 -7.48 -2.52
N ILE A 213 5.18 -6.18 -2.75
CA ILE A 213 5.97 -5.42 -3.71
C ILE A 213 6.84 -4.45 -2.92
N ARG A 214 8.16 -4.64 -2.99
CA ARG A 214 9.14 -3.64 -2.53
C ARG A 214 9.24 -2.57 -3.60
N VAL A 215 8.60 -1.42 -3.37
CA VAL A 215 8.52 -0.35 -4.38
C VAL A 215 9.87 0.33 -4.60
N ASP A 216 10.16 0.71 -5.85
CA ASP A 216 11.39 1.40 -6.24
C ASP A 216 11.50 2.77 -5.59
N HIS A 217 10.40 3.53 -5.63
CA HIS A 217 10.29 4.86 -5.06
C HIS A 217 9.73 4.76 -3.65
N VAL A 218 10.63 4.66 -2.68
CA VAL A 218 10.27 4.64 -1.26
C VAL A 218 9.85 6.01 -0.80
N THR A 219 8.77 6.07 -0.04
CA THR A 219 8.47 7.19 0.86
C THR A 219 8.44 6.67 2.29
N ASP A 220 8.51 7.56 3.28
CA ASP A 220 8.44 7.20 4.71
C ASP A 220 7.23 6.33 5.04
N THR A 221 6.16 6.47 4.26
CA THR A 221 4.89 5.76 4.45
C THR A 221 4.69 4.56 3.51
N LYS A 222 5.57 4.35 2.53
CA LYS A 222 5.34 3.36 1.45
C LYS A 222 6.65 2.73 0.98
N LYS A 223 7.10 1.72 1.73
CA LYS A 223 8.26 0.88 1.38
C LYS A 223 7.88 -0.46 0.78
N TYR A 224 6.78 -1.04 1.29
CA TYR A 224 6.20 -2.30 0.84
C TYR A 224 4.69 -2.15 0.68
N ILE A 225 4.13 -2.76 -0.34
CA ILE A 225 2.68 -2.85 -0.55
C ILE A 225 2.27 -4.29 -0.83
N TRP A 226 1.04 -4.65 -0.49
CA TRP A 226 0.46 -5.94 -0.88
C TRP A 226 -0.03 -5.89 -2.33
N LEU A 227 0.25 -6.94 -3.10
CA LEU A 227 -0.48 -7.19 -4.33
C LEU A 227 -1.88 -7.71 -3.97
N SER A 228 -2.83 -6.79 -3.90
CA SER A 228 -4.23 -7.05 -3.58
C SER A 228 -5.12 -6.41 -4.63
N SER A 229 -6.28 -7.02 -4.88
CA SER A 229 -7.29 -6.50 -5.79
C SER A 229 -8.65 -6.25 -5.13
N VAL A 230 -8.73 -6.28 -3.80
CA VAL A 230 -10.00 -6.16 -3.04
C VAL A 230 -10.85 -4.94 -3.39
N ASN A 231 -10.24 -3.84 -3.84
CA ASN A 231 -10.96 -2.61 -4.20
C ASN A 231 -11.49 -2.60 -5.66
N TYR A 232 -11.41 -3.73 -6.36
CA TYR A 232 -11.77 -3.89 -7.77
C TYR A 232 -12.85 -4.96 -7.97
N ASP A 233 -13.57 -4.91 -9.10
CA ASP A 233 -14.62 -5.87 -9.41
C ASP A 233 -14.06 -7.29 -9.51
N GLN A 234 -14.73 -8.25 -8.88
CA GLN A 234 -14.29 -9.64 -8.74
C GLN A 234 -12.88 -9.81 -8.14
N GLY A 235 -12.33 -8.76 -7.54
CA GLY A 235 -11.02 -8.78 -6.90
C GLY A 235 -11.11 -9.31 -5.48
N VAL A 236 -9.96 -9.78 -4.97
CA VAL A 236 -9.85 -10.35 -3.62
C VAL A 236 -8.59 -9.85 -2.92
N SER A 237 -8.62 -9.88 -1.59
CA SER A 237 -7.44 -9.63 -0.77
C SER A 237 -6.68 -10.93 -0.54
N SER A 238 -5.35 -10.85 -0.51
CA SER A 238 -4.52 -11.91 0.09
C SER A 238 -4.53 -11.83 1.62
N GLY A 239 -5.02 -10.73 2.20
CA GLY A 239 -4.89 -10.45 3.62
C GLY A 239 -3.46 -10.01 3.94
N SER A 240 -2.87 -10.61 4.98
CA SER A 240 -1.45 -10.44 5.31
C SER A 240 -0.88 -11.79 5.73
N PRO A 241 -0.75 -12.75 4.79
CA PRO A 241 -0.36 -14.10 5.09
C PRO A 241 1.07 -14.13 5.62
N VAL A 242 1.33 -15.09 6.49
CA VAL A 242 2.65 -15.35 7.05
C VAL A 242 3.55 -15.93 5.97
N HIS A 243 4.77 -15.40 5.85
CA HIS A 243 5.83 -16.00 5.03
C HIS A 243 6.69 -16.91 5.90
N VAL A 244 6.91 -18.14 5.47
CA VAL A 244 7.79 -19.08 6.17
C VAL A 244 8.94 -19.51 5.27
N ILE A 245 10.14 -19.58 5.85
CA ILE A 245 11.34 -20.06 5.16
C ILE A 245 12.25 -20.81 6.15
N GLY A 246 12.78 -21.95 5.71
CA GLY A 246 13.67 -22.80 6.49
C GLY A 246 13.09 -24.18 6.77
N ASP A 247 13.64 -24.86 7.77
CA ASP A 247 13.23 -26.19 8.18
C ASP A 247 12.11 -26.12 9.22
N LEU A 248 10.95 -26.69 8.90
CA LEU A 248 9.80 -26.73 9.81
C LEU A 248 9.98 -27.72 10.97
N ALA A 249 10.96 -28.62 10.88
CA ALA A 249 11.33 -29.52 11.97
C ALA A 249 12.35 -28.89 12.93
N ALA A 250 12.77 -27.63 12.70
CA ALA A 250 13.71 -26.95 13.56
C ALA A 250 13.16 -26.75 14.99
N GLU A 251 14.00 -27.00 16.00
CA GLU A 251 13.65 -26.78 17.41
C GLU A 251 13.38 -25.29 17.72
N ARG A 252 14.01 -24.39 16.96
CA ARG A 252 13.92 -22.94 17.15
C ARG A 252 13.53 -22.25 15.85
N VAL A 253 12.60 -21.30 15.97
CA VAL A 253 12.12 -20.47 14.88
C VAL A 253 12.22 -19.01 15.28
N TYR A 254 12.62 -18.16 14.34
CA TYR A 254 12.79 -16.72 14.54
C TYR A 254 11.63 -15.94 13.91
N LEU A 255 11.19 -14.89 14.59
CA LEU A 255 10.12 -14.01 14.12
C LEU A 255 10.69 -12.72 13.55
N THR A 256 10.12 -12.24 12.45
CA THR A 256 10.51 -10.95 11.84
C THR A 256 9.36 -10.29 11.09
N GLU A 257 9.44 -8.97 10.90
CA GLU A 257 8.34 -8.17 10.34
C GLU A 257 8.25 -8.22 8.81
N GLY A 258 9.27 -8.72 8.11
CA GLY A 258 9.37 -8.61 6.66
C GLY A 258 9.85 -9.89 6.00
N ALA A 259 9.12 -10.35 4.98
CA ALA A 259 9.46 -11.56 4.24
C ALA A 259 10.88 -11.50 3.66
N LEU A 260 11.24 -10.42 2.96
CA LEU A 260 12.59 -10.26 2.41
C LEU A 260 13.68 -10.27 3.50
N LYS A 261 13.40 -9.67 4.66
CA LYS A 261 14.33 -9.67 5.80
C LYS A 261 14.53 -11.09 6.33
N GLY A 262 13.44 -11.84 6.53
CA GLY A 262 13.50 -13.23 6.96
C GLY A 262 14.19 -14.13 5.95
N THR A 263 13.98 -13.93 4.65
CA THR A 263 14.67 -14.68 3.61
C THR A 263 16.19 -14.45 3.63
N ILE A 264 16.63 -13.19 3.75
CA ILE A 264 18.05 -12.86 3.86
C ILE A 264 18.64 -13.47 5.13
N ALA A 265 17.96 -13.29 6.28
CA ALA A 265 18.42 -13.84 7.56
C ALA A 265 18.52 -15.36 7.53
N HIS A 266 17.56 -16.06 6.90
CA HIS A 266 17.62 -17.50 6.69
C HIS A 266 18.87 -17.89 5.88
N TYR A 267 19.13 -17.24 4.75
CA TYR A 267 20.28 -17.59 3.92
C TYR A 267 21.63 -17.25 4.56
N LEU A 268 21.68 -16.30 5.49
CA LEU A 268 22.90 -15.97 6.24
C LEU A 268 23.13 -16.88 7.45
N SER A 269 22.07 -17.29 8.15
CA SER A 269 22.17 -18.03 9.43
C SER A 269 21.88 -19.53 9.32
N GLY A 270 21.17 -19.96 8.28
CA GLY A 270 20.60 -21.30 8.18
C GLY A 270 19.36 -21.55 9.07
N ALA A 271 18.94 -20.56 9.87
CA ALA A 271 17.82 -20.73 10.80
C ALA A 271 16.44 -20.60 10.11
N THR A 272 15.40 -21.13 10.74
CA THR A 272 14.01 -21.03 10.26
C THR A 272 13.37 -19.71 10.68
N PHE A 273 12.71 -19.03 9.74
CA PHE A 273 12.05 -17.75 9.97
C PHE A 273 10.56 -17.80 9.63
N VAL A 274 9.77 -17.21 10.52
CA VAL A 274 8.35 -16.92 10.35
C VAL A 274 8.20 -15.41 10.28
N CYS A 275 7.71 -14.91 9.17
CA CYS A 275 7.67 -13.48 8.87
C CYS A 275 6.24 -12.97 8.81
N VAL A 276 5.91 -11.99 9.66
CA VAL A 276 4.58 -11.43 9.76
C VAL A 276 4.63 -9.94 9.42
N ALA A 277 4.02 -9.56 8.32
CA ALA A 277 4.00 -8.16 7.89
C ALA A 277 3.19 -7.29 8.85
N GLY A 278 3.79 -6.22 9.37
CA GLY A 278 3.11 -5.18 10.16
C GLY A 278 3.03 -5.43 11.67
N VAL A 279 3.78 -6.38 12.20
CA VAL A 279 3.98 -6.55 13.66
C VAL A 279 5.03 -5.52 14.12
N LYS A 280 4.91 -4.97 15.33
CA LYS A 280 5.99 -4.20 15.99
C LYS A 280 6.91 -5.17 16.74
N PRO A 281 8.19 -4.87 16.98
CA PRO A 281 9.08 -5.80 17.69
C PRO A 281 8.47 -6.13 19.06
N VAL A 282 8.38 -7.43 19.37
CA VAL A 282 8.05 -7.87 20.74
C VAL A 282 9.26 -7.57 21.60
N PRO A 283 9.14 -6.82 22.71
CA PRO A 283 10.27 -6.53 23.57
C PRO A 283 10.89 -7.83 24.11
N GLU A 284 12.23 -7.88 24.12
CA GLU A 284 13.05 -9.04 24.52
C GLU A 284 12.71 -9.63 25.90
N SER A 285 11.94 -8.91 26.71
CA SER A 285 11.45 -9.36 28.02
C SER A 285 10.47 -10.54 27.96
N GLU A 286 9.94 -10.89 26.78
CA GLU A 286 8.98 -12.02 26.62
C GLU A 286 9.55 -13.23 25.86
N THR A 287 10.78 -13.17 25.36
CA THR A 287 11.43 -14.33 24.71
C THR A 287 12.44 -14.97 25.65
N GLY A 288 12.09 -16.15 26.16
CA GLY A 288 12.99 -16.97 26.94
C GLY A 288 14.29 -17.29 26.18
N ALA A 289 15.40 -16.90 26.79
CA ALA A 289 16.78 -17.36 26.59
C ALA A 289 17.45 -17.13 25.20
N GLY A 290 18.29 -16.09 25.15
CA GLY A 290 19.61 -16.12 24.53
C GLY A 290 19.67 -16.07 23.00
N ALA A 291 19.36 -14.90 22.42
CA ALA A 291 19.78 -14.58 21.06
C ALA A 291 21.18 -13.96 21.08
N ASP A 292 22.11 -14.51 20.30
CA ASP A 292 23.47 -14.00 20.09
C ASP A 292 23.40 -12.59 19.48
N GLU A 293 23.91 -11.57 20.19
CA GLU A 293 23.91 -10.15 19.81
C GLU A 293 24.55 -9.89 18.44
N ARG A 294 25.31 -10.85 17.89
CA ARG A 294 25.96 -10.74 16.58
C ARG A 294 25.03 -10.80 15.37
N ILE A 295 23.74 -11.12 15.54
CA ILE A 295 22.77 -11.22 14.43
C ILE A 295 22.10 -9.87 14.12
N TRP A 296 22.13 -8.93 15.07
CA TRP A 296 21.39 -7.66 15.02
C TRP A 296 22.28 -6.44 14.89
N ASP A 297 23.39 -6.54 14.15
CA ASP A 297 24.17 -5.35 13.82
C ASP A 297 23.36 -4.48 12.82
N GLU A 298 22.75 -3.41 13.35
CA GLU A 298 21.98 -2.43 12.58
C GLU A 298 22.80 -1.79 11.45
N THR A 299 24.14 -1.87 11.51
CA THR A 299 25.02 -1.36 10.45
C THR A 299 25.01 -2.21 9.18
N ALA A 300 24.59 -3.49 9.24
CA ALA A 300 24.45 -4.35 8.06
C ALA A 300 23.16 -4.07 7.26
N PHE A 301 22.16 -3.45 7.90
CA PHE A 301 20.89 -3.07 7.30
C PHE A 301 20.85 -1.56 7.06
N GLY A 302 21.80 -1.07 6.26
CA GLY A 302 22.01 0.33 5.88
C GLY A 302 20.81 1.23 6.14
N GLY A 303 20.93 2.05 7.18
CA GLY A 303 20.14 3.24 7.35
C GLY A 303 20.38 4.22 6.18
N VAL A 304 19.36 5.05 5.95
CA VAL A 304 19.12 6.01 4.85
C VAL A 304 18.27 5.45 3.71
#